data_AF-A0A915YSP0-F1
#
_entry.id   AF-A0A915YSP0-F1
#
_cell.length_a   1.000
_cell.length_b   1.000
_cell.length_c   1.000
_cell.angle_alpha   90.00
_cell.angle_beta   90.00
_cell.angle_gamma   90.00
#
_symmetry.space_group_name_H-M   'P 1'
#
loop_
_entity.id
_entity.type
_entity.pdbx_description
1 polymer ?
#
loop_
_entity_poly.entity_id
_entity_poly.type
_entity_poly.pdbx_seq_one_letter_code
_entity_poly.pdbx_strand_id
1 'polypeptide(L)'
;MDDFRNKVNAFLKANNGTSYLKMAYEEVLFPVCFTGKKKYFGIAHEEIVNFKPKKLFTKGINTVKQGQSQLFRFVGEKIMREALDINNEYTIHQIVENTFKEARHKQWDFSQFIAMATWKSKVKN
;
A
#
# COMPACT_ATOMS: atom_id res chain seq x y z
N MET A 1 19.99 -4.13 14.09
CA MET A 1 19.90 -3.44 12.79
C MET A 1 21.24 -2.93 12.29
N ASP A 2 22.04 -2.27 13.14
CA ASP A 2 23.35 -1.74 12.72
C ASP A 2 24.34 -2.80 12.23
N ASP A 3 24.33 -4.00 12.80
CA ASP A 3 25.19 -5.09 12.34
C ASP A 3 24.92 -5.48 10.87
N PHE A 4 23.65 -5.65 10.49
CA PHE A 4 23.27 -5.96 9.11
C PHE A 4 23.62 -4.82 8.15
N ARG A 5 23.30 -3.58 8.53
CA ARG A 5 23.67 -2.38 7.77
C ARG A 5 25.18 -2.30 7.56
N ASN A 6 25.98 -2.57 8.59
CA ASN A 6 27.43 -2.55 8.52
C ASN A 6 27.98 -3.67 7.62
N LYS A 7 27.42 -4.89 7.70
CA LYS A 7 27.77 -6.00 6.83
C LYS A 7 27.49 -5.69 5.35
N VAL A 8 26.31 -5.15 5.05
CA VAL A 8 25.95 -4.74 3.68
C VAL A 8 26.89 -3.63 3.19
N ASN A 9 27.15 -2.62 4.01
CA ASN A 9 28.04 -1.53 3.62
C ASN A 9 29.50 -1.97 3.46
N ALA A 10 29.98 -2.92 4.27
CA ALA A 10 31.29 -3.52 4.10
C ALA A 10 31.39 -4.28 2.77
N PHE A 11 30.36 -5.04 2.41
CA PHE A 11 30.27 -5.72 1.12
C PHE A 11 30.26 -4.73 -0.06
N LEU A 12 29.42 -3.68 0.01
CA LEU A 12 29.36 -2.65 -1.04
C LEU A 12 30.70 -1.92 -1.22
N LYS A 13 31.39 -1.62 -0.11
CA LYS A 13 32.73 -1.02 -0.16
C LYS A 13 33.76 -1.95 -0.79
N ALA A 14 33.73 -3.24 -0.46
CA ALA A 14 34.63 -4.24 -1.04
C ALA A 14 34.41 -4.42 -2.55
N ASN A 15 33.16 -4.37 -3.02
CA ASN A 15 32.82 -4.51 -4.43
C ASN A 15 33.14 -3.25 -5.25
N ASN A 16 32.77 -2.07 -4.74
CA ASN A 16 32.91 -0.81 -5.49
C ASN A 16 34.28 -0.13 -5.30
N GLY A 17 35.11 -0.61 -4.36
CA GLY A 17 36.38 0.01 -3.98
C GLY A 17 36.25 1.35 -3.24
N THR A 18 35.04 1.88 -3.08
CA THR A 18 34.76 3.17 -2.44
C THR A 18 33.61 3.07 -1.46
N SER A 19 33.55 4.00 -0.51
CA SER A 19 32.45 4.08 0.47
C SER A 19 31.32 5.02 0.05
N TYR A 20 31.27 5.41 -1.23
CA TYR A 20 30.26 6.35 -1.73
C TYR A 20 28.85 5.73 -1.75
N LEU A 21 28.74 4.46 -2.16
CA LEU A 21 27.48 3.73 -2.10
C LEU A 21 27.27 3.14 -0.70
N LYS A 22 26.20 3.56 -0.03
CA LYS A 22 25.80 3.05 1.28
C LYS A 22 24.32 2.72 1.30
N MET A 23 23.96 1.65 2.01
CA MET A 23 22.59 1.30 2.33
C MET A 23 22.24 1.82 3.73
N ALA A 24 21.11 2.51 3.81
CA ALA A 24 20.44 2.85 5.06
C ALA A 24 19.22 1.95 5.21
N TYR A 25 18.86 1.67 6.45
CA TYR A 25 17.58 1.01 6.75
C TYR A 25 16.46 2.05 6.66
N GLU A 26 15.38 1.73 5.97
CA GLU A 26 14.18 2.57 5.91
C GLU A 26 13.00 1.85 6.58
N GLU A 27 12.56 0.73 6.01
CA GLU A 27 11.40 -0.01 6.50
C GLU A 27 11.43 -1.48 6.03
N VAL A 28 10.62 -2.31 6.68
CA VAL A 28 10.29 -3.68 6.28
C VAL A 28 8.78 -3.77 6.09
N LEU A 29 8.33 -4.29 4.95
CA LEU A 29 6.91 -4.52 4.69
C LEU A 29 6.50 -5.94 5.07
N PHE A 30 5.67 -6.10 6.10
CA PHE A 30 5.10 -7.40 6.47
C PHE A 30 3.77 -7.29 7.25
N PRO A 31 2.69 -7.95 6.83
CA PRO A 31 2.49 -8.62 5.54
C PRO A 31 2.54 -7.64 4.35
N VAL A 32 2.69 -8.19 3.13
CA VAL A 32 2.78 -7.40 1.89
C VAL A 32 2.09 -8.13 0.73
N CYS A 33 1.41 -7.37 -0.13
CA CYS A 33 0.75 -7.87 -1.33
C CYS A 33 1.27 -7.14 -2.58
N PHE A 34 1.81 -7.90 -3.53
CA PHE A 34 2.27 -7.40 -4.83
C PHE A 34 1.23 -7.71 -5.91
N THR A 35 0.59 -6.66 -6.46
CA THR A 35 -0.44 -6.80 -7.50
C THR A 35 0.06 -6.50 -8.91
N GLY A 36 1.26 -5.91 -9.01
CA GLY A 36 1.94 -5.68 -10.28
C GLY A 36 3.13 -4.73 -10.14
N LYS A 37 3.79 -4.44 -11.27
CA LYS A 37 4.92 -3.51 -11.29
C LYS A 37 4.47 -2.13 -10.79
N LYS A 38 5.17 -1.61 -9.76
CA LYS A 38 4.84 -0.37 -9.06
C LYS A 38 3.45 -0.35 -8.38
N LYS A 39 2.83 -1.52 -8.17
CA LYS A 39 1.51 -1.67 -7.53
C LYS A 39 1.58 -2.67 -6.38
N TYR A 40 1.66 -2.18 -5.16
CA TYR A 40 1.75 -3.02 -3.97
C TYR A 40 1.27 -2.26 -2.74
N PHE A 41 0.89 -3.01 -1.71
CA PHE A 41 0.51 -2.48 -0.42
C PHE A 41 0.96 -3.43 0.69
N GLY A 42 1.17 -2.90 1.90
CA GLY A 42 1.69 -3.66 3.02
C GLY A 42 1.62 -2.89 4.33
N ILE A 43 2.10 -3.53 5.38
CA ILE A 43 2.31 -2.91 6.69
C ILE A 43 3.79 -2.56 6.81
N ALA A 44 4.10 -1.28 6.95
CA ALA A 44 5.46 -0.82 7.18
C ALA A 44 5.84 -0.97 8.65
N HIS A 45 6.97 -1.63 8.86
CA HIS A 45 7.70 -1.68 10.12
C HIS A 45 8.98 -0.89 9.92
N GLU A 46 9.10 0.23 10.59
CA GLU A 46 10.30 1.06 10.59
C GLU A 46 11.18 0.61 11.76
N GLU A 47 11.22 1.35 12.85
CA GLU A 47 12.00 0.98 14.04
C GLU A 47 11.27 -0.02 14.96
N ILE A 48 9.93 0.01 14.93
CA ILE A 48 9.06 -0.76 15.81
C ILE A 48 8.15 -1.66 14.99
N VAL A 49 8.03 -2.91 15.41
CA VAL A 49 7.09 -3.86 14.82
C VAL A 49 5.66 -3.42 15.16
N ASN A 50 4.92 -2.95 14.15
CA ASN A 50 3.55 -2.49 14.28
C ASN A 50 2.63 -3.20 13.28
N PHE A 51 1.90 -4.22 13.73
CA PHE A 51 0.92 -4.95 12.93
C PHE A 51 -0.43 -4.23 12.78
N LYS A 52 -0.64 -3.11 13.49
CA LYS A 52 -1.88 -2.34 13.45
C LYS A 52 -1.59 -0.87 13.17
N PRO A 53 -0.98 -0.55 12.02
CA PRO A 53 -0.68 0.83 11.68
C PRO A 53 -1.96 1.61 11.41
N LYS A 54 -1.97 2.90 11.77
CA LYS A 54 -3.08 3.81 11.43
C LYS A 54 -3.26 3.93 9.92
N LYS A 55 -2.14 4.00 9.19
CA LYS A 55 -2.10 4.14 7.73
C LYS A 55 -1.36 2.96 7.11
N LEU A 56 -1.96 2.36 6.08
CA LEU A 56 -1.31 1.30 5.30
C LEU A 56 -0.25 1.89 4.37
N PHE A 57 0.79 1.11 4.12
CA PHE A 57 1.74 1.42 3.07
C PHE A 57 1.13 1.05 1.72
N THR A 58 1.07 1.99 0.78
CA THR A 58 0.48 1.76 -0.54
C THR A 58 1.31 2.46 -1.62
N LYS A 59 1.62 1.75 -2.71
CA LYS A 59 2.29 2.29 -3.89
C LYS A 59 1.50 1.93 -5.13
N GLY A 60 1.10 2.96 -5.89
CA GLY A 60 0.47 2.82 -7.21
C GLY A 60 -0.90 2.12 -7.25
N ILE A 61 -1.49 1.77 -6.10
CA ILE A 61 -2.85 1.20 -6.02
C ILE A 61 -3.87 2.24 -6.46
N ASN A 62 -4.83 1.83 -7.30
CA ASN A 62 -5.81 2.73 -7.89
C ASN A 62 -6.70 3.40 -6.84
N THR A 63 -7.01 2.71 -5.74
CA THR A 63 -7.80 3.21 -4.61
C THR A 63 -7.25 4.49 -3.99
N VAL A 64 -5.94 4.72 -4.09
CA VAL A 64 -5.26 5.87 -3.47
C VAL A 64 -5.10 7.04 -4.45
N LYS A 65 -5.46 6.85 -5.72
CA LYS A 65 -5.33 7.89 -6.75
C LYS A 65 -6.44 8.93 -6.62
N GLN A 66 -6.13 10.15 -7.05
CA GLN A 66 -7.11 11.24 -7.12
C GLN A 66 -8.26 10.88 -8.09
N GLY A 67 -9.45 11.38 -7.78
CA GLY A 67 -10.63 11.23 -8.65
C GLY A 67 -11.47 9.98 -8.38
N GLN A 68 -11.02 9.08 -7.52
CA GLN A 68 -11.82 7.93 -7.10
C GLN A 68 -12.96 8.34 -6.17
N SER A 69 -14.10 7.66 -6.30
CA SER A 69 -15.26 7.86 -5.42
C SER A 69 -14.96 7.42 -3.98
N GLN A 70 -15.69 7.97 -3.01
CA GLN A 70 -15.52 7.58 -1.61
C GLN A 70 -15.87 6.10 -1.40
N LEU A 71 -16.88 5.59 -2.10
CA LEU A 71 -17.21 4.16 -2.11
C LEU A 71 -16.02 3.31 -2.54
N PHE A 72 -15.35 3.68 -3.65
CA PHE A 72 -14.21 2.92 -4.15
C PHE A 72 -13.03 2.94 -3.16
N ARG A 73 -12.81 4.08 -2.50
CA ARG A 73 -11.82 4.24 -1.43
C ARG A 73 -12.13 3.34 -0.23
N PHE A 74 -13.38 3.34 0.22
CA PHE A 74 -13.85 2.51 1.32
C PHE A 74 -13.66 1.01 1.03
N VAL A 75 -14.18 0.54 -0.11
CA VAL A 75 -14.07 -0.87 -0.50
C VAL A 75 -12.62 -1.30 -0.60
N GLY A 76 -11.79 -0.52 -1.30
CA GLY A 76 -10.38 -0.85 -1.47
C GLY A 76 -9.59 -0.81 -0.17
N GLU A 77 -9.82 0.17 0.71
CA GLU A 77 -9.16 0.23 2.02
C GLU A 77 -9.53 -0.97 2.90
N LYS A 78 -10.80 -1.35 2.91
CA LYS A 78 -11.28 -2.49 3.70
C LYS A 78 -10.66 -3.81 3.23
N ILE A 79 -10.67 -4.08 1.92
CA ILE A 79 -10.01 -5.26 1.34
C ILE A 79 -8.52 -5.28 1.71
N MET A 80 -7.82 -4.15 1.59
CA MET A 80 -6.39 -4.08 1.90
C MET A 80 -6.12 -4.34 3.40
N ARG A 81 -6.97 -3.83 4.31
CA ARG A 81 -6.81 -4.05 5.76
C ARG A 81 -7.04 -5.51 6.14
N GLU A 82 -8.10 -6.12 5.65
CA GLU A 82 -8.42 -7.52 5.94
C GLU A 82 -7.36 -8.47 5.36
N ALA A 83 -6.90 -8.20 4.12
CA ALA A 83 -5.86 -9.00 3.47
C ALA A 83 -4.49 -8.92 4.17
N LEU A 84 -4.23 -7.84 4.92
CA LEU A 84 -2.97 -7.62 5.65
C LEU A 84 -3.06 -7.99 7.13
N ASP A 85 -4.21 -8.45 7.64
CA ASP A 85 -4.30 -8.93 9.02
C ASP A 85 -3.47 -10.21 9.17
N ILE A 86 -2.60 -10.25 10.19
CA ILE A 86 -1.75 -11.39 10.49
C ILE A 86 -2.56 -12.64 10.86
N ASN A 87 -3.77 -12.45 11.39
CA ASN A 87 -4.68 -13.53 11.76
C ASN A 87 -5.74 -13.80 10.68
N ASN A 88 -5.55 -13.28 9.46
CA ASN A 88 -6.50 -13.50 8.38
C ASN A 88 -6.48 -14.96 7.93
N GLU A 89 -7.63 -15.63 8.06
CA GLU A 89 -7.86 -16.99 7.56
C GLU A 89 -8.59 -16.99 6.21
N TYR A 90 -9.10 -15.84 5.76
CA TYR A 90 -9.87 -15.73 4.54
C TYR A 90 -8.99 -15.59 3.30
N THR A 91 -9.43 -16.21 2.21
CA THR A 91 -8.86 -15.93 0.89
C THR A 91 -9.21 -14.51 0.44
N ILE A 92 -8.40 -13.94 -0.45
CA ILE A 92 -8.68 -12.62 -1.06
C ILE A 92 -10.07 -12.58 -1.71
N HIS A 93 -10.53 -13.67 -2.33
CA HIS A 93 -11.84 -13.74 -2.95
C HIS A 93 -12.97 -13.59 -1.92
N GLN A 94 -12.86 -14.29 -0.78
CA GLN A 94 -13.84 -14.20 0.31
C GLN A 94 -13.87 -12.80 0.94
N ILE A 95 -12.70 -12.18 1.14
CA ILE A 95 -12.58 -10.79 1.65
C ILE A 95 -13.32 -9.83 0.73
N VAL A 96 -13.12 -9.96 -0.58
CA VAL A 96 -13.79 -9.13 -1.59
C VAL A 96 -15.30 -9.34 -1.54
N GLU A 97 -15.76 -10.60 -1.50
CA GLU A 97 -17.19 -10.93 -1.42
C GLU A 97 -17.85 -10.36 -0.16
N ASN A 98 -17.22 -10.55 1.00
CA ASN A 98 -17.69 -10.04 2.29
C ASN A 98 -17.73 -8.51 2.31
N THR A 99 -16.70 -7.87 1.78
CA THR A 99 -16.66 -6.40 1.66
C THR A 99 -17.80 -5.88 0.78
N PHE A 100 -18.12 -6.55 -0.34
CA PHE A 100 -19.23 -6.15 -1.19
C PHE A 100 -20.60 -6.38 -0.53
N LYS A 101 -20.77 -7.47 0.23
CA LYS A 101 -21.99 -7.70 1.03
C LYS A 101 -22.19 -6.55 2.02
N GLU A 102 -21.16 -6.17 2.77
CA GLU A 102 -21.24 -5.04 3.68
C GLU A 102 -21.53 -3.72 2.97
N ALA A 103 -20.83 -3.44 1.88
CA ALA A 103 -21.05 -2.23 1.10
C ALA A 103 -22.49 -2.14 0.57
N ARG A 104 -23.13 -3.27 0.23
CA ARG A 104 -24.54 -3.28 -0.20
C ARG A 104 -25.52 -2.91 0.92
N HIS A 105 -25.24 -3.35 2.16
CA HIS A 105 -26.15 -3.14 3.30
C HIS A 105 -25.94 -1.79 4.00
N LYS A 106 -24.81 -1.13 3.77
CA LYS A 106 -24.53 0.20 4.28
C LYS A 106 -25.38 1.26 3.57
N GLN A 107 -25.89 2.23 4.31
CA GLN A 107 -26.50 3.42 3.71
C GLN A 107 -25.42 4.34 3.15
N TRP A 108 -25.62 4.79 1.91
CA TRP A 108 -24.71 5.67 1.20
C TRP A 108 -25.40 6.97 0.82
N ASP A 109 -24.68 8.07 0.96
CA ASP A 109 -25.08 9.33 0.33
C ASP A 109 -24.63 9.36 -1.14
N PHE A 110 -25.41 10.02 -2.00
CA PHE A 110 -25.10 10.10 -3.44
C PHE A 110 -23.74 10.74 -3.70
N SER A 111 -23.30 11.70 -2.87
CA SER A 111 -21.98 12.33 -3.00
C SER A 111 -20.82 11.33 -2.90
N GLN A 112 -21.03 10.20 -2.23
CA GLN A 112 -20.01 9.17 -2.03
C GLN A 112 -19.73 8.35 -3.30
N PHE A 113 -20.62 8.41 -4.28
CA PHE A 113 -20.47 7.76 -5.59
C PHE A 113 -19.77 8.67 -6.61
N ILE A 114 -19.64 9.97 -6.34
CA ILE A 114 -19.06 10.93 -7.28
C ILE A 114 -17.57 10.63 -7.49
N ALA A 115 -17.19 10.43 -8.75
CA ALA A 115 -15.81 10.36 -9.20
C ALA A 115 -15.44 11.66 -9.93
N MET A 116 -14.21 12.15 -9.74
CA MET A 116 -13.74 13.38 -10.38
C MET A 116 -12.68 13.05 -11.44
N ALA A 117 -12.72 13.78 -12.54
CA ALA A 117 -11.69 13.70 -13.57
C ALA A 117 -11.28 15.11 -14.00
N THR A 118 -10.01 15.29 -14.29
CA THR A 118 -9.50 16.54 -14.87
C THR A 118 -9.72 16.52 -16.37
N TRP A 119 -10.49 17.47 -16.89
CA TRP A 119 -10.62 17.67 -18.32
C TRP A 119 -9.29 18.18 -18.90
N LYS A 120 -8.78 17.52 -19.94
CA LYS A 120 -7.61 17.99 -20.69
C LYS A 120 -8.09 18.56 -22.02
N SER A 121 -7.90 19.87 -22.19
CA SER A 121 -8.17 20.55 -23.47
C SER A 121 -7.32 19.93 -24.58
N LYS A 122 -7.91 19.81 -25.77
CA LYS A 122 -7.19 19.43 -26.99
C LYS A 122 -6.41 20.59 -27.61
N VAL A 123 -6.74 21.83 -27.25
CA VAL A 123 -6.09 23.03 -27.79
C VAL A 123 -4.97 23.43 -26.83
N LYS A 124 -3.73 23.47 -27.33
CA LYS A 124 -2.63 24.19 -26.66
C LYS A 124 -2.85 25.67 -26.93
N ASN A 125 -3.04 26.46 -25.87
CA ASN A 125 -2.91 27.92 -25.96
C ASN A 125 -1.46 28.29 -26.32
#